data_AF-A0A1V5YDG5-F1
#
_entry.id   AF-A0A1V5YDG5-F1
#
_cell.length_a   1.000
_cell.length_b   1.000
_cell.length_c   1.000
_cell.angle_alpha   90.00
_cell.angle_beta   90.00
_cell.angle_gamma   90.00
#
_symmetry.space_group_name_H-M   'P 1'
#
loop_
_entity.id
_entity.type
_entity.pdbx_description
1 polymer ?
#
loop_
_entity_poly.entity_id
_entity_poly.type
_entity_poly.pdbx_seq_one_letter_code
_entity_poly.pdbx_strand_id
1 'polypeptide(L)'
;MPRTARKKSTSGIYHIILRGINRQTIFSDEEDNDEFIGILSECKKLSGFDLYGYCLMGNHVHLLIKEKSETIEQIMKRIGTRYVIRYNRKYRRCGHLFQDRFKSEAVEDDSYFLTVLRYIHQNPQKVGLCKEPDQYPWNSYQDYISKKGITDVDFALDLIGENRFVKFMNEQSSDEVLEYDEERTRLTDVQLCEKIGISTRQLSRVTGIPINTIWKM
;
A
#
# COMPACT_ATOMS: atom_id res chain seq x y z
N MET A 1 -1.67 22.21 4.27
CA MET A 1 -1.73 22.30 2.78
C MET A 1 -3.09 21.80 2.31
N PRO A 2 -3.71 22.47 1.33
CA PRO A 2 -4.88 21.92 0.64
C PRO A 2 -4.51 20.57 0.01
N ARG A 3 -5.43 19.63 0.07
CA ARG A 3 -5.19 18.24 -0.38
C ARG A 3 -5.22 18.18 -1.90
N THR A 4 -4.23 17.53 -2.50
CA THR A 4 -4.28 17.17 -3.92
C THR A 4 -5.36 16.10 -4.14
N ALA A 5 -6.19 16.28 -5.16
CA ALA A 5 -7.15 15.26 -5.56
C ALA A 5 -6.41 14.01 -6.05
N ARG A 6 -7.01 12.82 -5.84
CA ARG A 6 -6.44 11.59 -6.39
C ARG A 6 -6.58 11.59 -7.90
N LYS A 7 -5.54 11.10 -8.58
CA LYS A 7 -5.62 10.78 -10.00
C LYS A 7 -6.55 9.59 -10.16
N LYS A 8 -7.63 9.76 -10.94
CA LYS A 8 -8.49 8.65 -11.34
C LYS A 8 -7.77 7.84 -12.41
N SER A 9 -7.82 6.52 -12.26
CA SER A 9 -7.30 5.57 -13.24
C SER A 9 -8.26 5.45 -14.42
N THR A 10 -7.74 5.35 -15.63
CA THR A 10 -8.57 5.05 -16.82
C THR A 10 -8.90 3.57 -16.92
N SER A 11 -8.00 2.69 -16.47
CA SER A 11 -8.24 1.25 -16.36
C SER A 11 -9.15 0.87 -15.18
N GLY A 12 -9.27 1.77 -14.20
CA GLY A 12 -9.92 1.53 -12.91
C GLY A 12 -9.07 0.71 -11.93
N ILE A 13 -7.83 0.37 -12.29
CA ILE A 13 -6.89 -0.40 -11.47
C ILE A 13 -5.99 0.55 -10.67
N TYR A 14 -5.81 0.24 -9.39
CA TYR A 14 -4.99 1.01 -8.46
C TYR A 14 -4.08 0.12 -7.63
N HIS A 15 -2.82 0.54 -7.48
CA HIS A 15 -1.96 0.10 -6.38
C HIS A 15 -2.24 0.95 -5.16
N ILE A 16 -2.49 0.32 -4.01
CA ILE A 16 -2.97 0.99 -2.81
C ILE A 16 -2.09 0.62 -1.63
N ILE A 17 -1.79 1.62 -0.81
CA ILE A 17 -1.06 1.41 0.45
C ILE A 17 -1.78 2.04 1.62
N LEU A 18 -2.02 1.24 2.65
CA LEU A 18 -2.64 1.66 3.91
C LEU A 18 -1.67 1.39 5.07
N ARG A 19 -1.24 2.43 5.80
CA ARG A 19 -0.21 2.34 6.85
C ARG A 19 -0.74 2.78 8.21
N GLY A 20 -0.29 2.09 9.26
CA GLY A 20 -0.56 2.43 10.65
C GLY A 20 -0.03 3.81 11.04
N ILE A 21 -0.76 4.53 11.89
CA ILE A 21 -0.30 5.81 12.46
C ILE A 21 1.00 5.60 13.22
N ASN A 22 1.92 6.57 13.16
CA ASN A 22 3.25 6.48 13.76
C ASN A 22 4.07 5.26 13.31
N ARG A 23 3.77 4.72 12.11
CA ARG A 23 4.39 3.49 11.58
C ARG A 23 4.20 2.28 12.50
N GLN A 24 3.21 2.33 13.40
CA GLN A 24 2.94 1.27 14.37
C GLN A 24 2.55 -0.02 13.67
N THR A 25 2.87 -1.14 14.30
CA THR A 25 2.35 -2.45 13.91
C THR A 25 0.82 -2.43 13.94
N ILE A 26 0.22 -2.84 12.83
CA ILE A 26 -1.22 -3.03 12.68
C ILE A 26 -1.60 -4.51 12.63
N PHE A 27 -0.64 -5.42 12.40
CA PHE A 27 -0.80 -6.87 12.53
C PHE A 27 0.12 -7.39 13.62
N SER A 28 -0.41 -7.60 14.82
CA SER A 28 0.38 -7.98 16.00
C SER A 28 0.50 -9.50 16.15
N ASP A 29 -0.44 -10.25 15.57
CA ASP A 29 -0.50 -11.70 15.57
C ASP A 29 -1.20 -12.20 14.29
N GLU A 30 -1.26 -13.52 14.09
CA GLU A 30 -1.84 -14.14 12.88
C GLU A 30 -3.34 -13.88 12.74
N GLU A 31 -4.08 -13.79 13.87
CA GLU A 31 -5.51 -13.51 13.86
C GLU A 31 -5.81 -12.12 13.28
N ASP A 32 -4.95 -11.12 13.50
CA ASP A 32 -5.10 -9.80 12.88
C ASP A 32 -5.01 -9.88 11.34
N ASN A 33 -4.18 -10.78 10.82
CA ASN A 33 -4.00 -10.96 9.37
C ASN A 33 -5.22 -11.68 8.78
N ASP A 34 -5.64 -12.78 9.39
CA ASP A 34 -6.84 -13.53 9.01
C ASP A 34 -8.08 -12.64 9.03
N GLU A 35 -8.24 -11.83 10.07
CA GLU A 35 -9.34 -10.89 10.21
C GLU A 35 -9.35 -9.86 9.07
N PHE A 36 -8.19 -9.34 8.68
CA PHE A 36 -8.10 -8.40 7.56
C PHE A 36 -8.42 -9.07 6.22
N ILE A 37 -7.92 -10.29 5.97
CA ILE A 37 -8.25 -11.08 4.77
C ILE A 37 -9.74 -11.39 4.72
N GLY A 38 -10.34 -11.74 5.86
CA GLY A 38 -11.79 -11.94 6.01
C GLY A 38 -12.58 -10.69 5.64
N ILE A 39 -12.18 -9.52 6.17
CA ILE A 39 -12.79 -8.23 5.82
C ILE A 39 -12.62 -7.93 4.34
N LEU A 40 -11.46 -8.17 3.74
CA LEU A 40 -11.24 -8.01 2.30
C LEU A 40 -12.21 -8.88 1.50
N SER A 41 -12.37 -10.15 1.86
CA SER A 41 -13.29 -11.10 1.23
C SER A 41 -14.75 -10.63 1.31
N GLU A 42 -15.18 -10.19 2.49
CA GLU A 42 -16.54 -9.65 2.69
C GLU A 42 -16.77 -8.38 1.88
N CYS A 43 -15.82 -7.43 1.93
CA CYS A 43 -15.91 -6.19 1.17
C CYS A 43 -15.89 -6.44 -0.33
N LYS A 44 -15.10 -7.40 -0.82
CA LYS A 44 -15.08 -7.81 -2.22
C LYS A 44 -16.47 -8.27 -2.67
N LYS A 45 -17.14 -9.13 -1.89
CA LYS A 45 -18.51 -9.59 -2.19
C LYS A 45 -19.54 -8.46 -2.17
N LEU A 46 -19.40 -7.50 -1.26
CA LEU A 46 -20.35 -6.39 -1.08
C LEU A 46 -20.19 -5.29 -2.13
N SER A 47 -18.95 -4.92 -2.45
CA SER A 47 -18.62 -3.80 -3.33
C SER A 47 -18.37 -4.24 -4.78
N GLY A 48 -18.10 -5.53 -5.01
CA GLY A 48 -17.93 -6.12 -6.34
C GLY A 48 -16.62 -5.75 -7.05
N PHE A 49 -15.58 -5.33 -6.33
CA PHE A 49 -14.26 -5.02 -6.91
C PHE A 49 -13.48 -6.29 -7.26
N ASP A 50 -12.52 -6.19 -8.17
CA ASP A 50 -11.52 -7.26 -8.38
C ASP A 50 -10.30 -6.99 -7.50
N LEU A 51 -9.78 -8.04 -6.88
CA LEU A 51 -8.55 -8.03 -6.10
C LEU A 51 -7.51 -8.85 -6.85
N TYR A 52 -6.50 -8.19 -7.41
CA TYR A 52 -5.44 -8.86 -8.16
C TYR A 52 -4.22 -9.17 -7.30
N GLY A 53 -4.02 -8.47 -6.17
CA GLY A 53 -2.92 -8.79 -5.29
C GLY A 53 -3.04 -8.16 -3.93
N TYR A 54 -2.48 -8.83 -2.93
CA TYR A 54 -2.32 -8.26 -1.60
C TYR A 54 -1.01 -8.71 -0.96
N CYS A 55 -0.48 -7.88 -0.07
CA CYS A 55 0.57 -8.23 0.87
C CYS A 55 0.34 -7.46 2.18
N LEU A 56 0.13 -8.18 3.28
CA LEU A 56 -0.01 -7.61 4.61
C LEU A 56 1.39 -7.56 5.23
N MET A 57 1.87 -6.36 5.52
CA MET A 57 3.14 -6.12 6.20
C MET A 57 2.86 -5.70 7.63
N GLY A 58 3.79 -5.88 8.56
CA GLY A 58 3.53 -5.64 9.99
C GLY A 58 2.89 -4.27 10.32
N ASN A 59 3.27 -3.19 9.62
CA ASN A 59 2.73 -1.83 9.84
C ASN A 59 1.95 -1.24 8.65
N HIS A 60 1.80 -1.96 7.53
CA HIS A 60 1.07 -1.46 6.36
C HIS A 60 0.57 -2.59 5.46
N VAL A 61 -0.28 -2.25 4.50
CA VAL A 61 -0.83 -3.21 3.54
C VAL A 61 -0.65 -2.66 2.13
N HIS A 62 -0.23 -3.53 1.20
CA HIS A 62 -0.30 -3.29 -0.23
C HIS A 62 -1.49 -4.04 -0.84
N LEU A 63 -2.27 -3.37 -1.68
CA LEU A 63 -3.39 -3.97 -2.43
C LEU A 63 -3.31 -3.56 -3.90
N LEU A 64 -3.70 -4.45 -4.81
CA LEU A 64 -3.91 -4.17 -6.23
C LEU A 64 -5.37 -4.44 -6.54
N ILE A 65 -6.16 -3.38 -6.71
CA ILE A 65 -7.62 -3.45 -6.80
C ILE A 65 -8.11 -2.80 -8.08
N LYS A 66 -9.09 -3.42 -8.73
CA LYS A 66 -9.90 -2.79 -9.78
C LYS A 66 -11.25 -2.38 -9.25
N GLU A 67 -11.54 -1.08 -9.33
CA GLU A 67 -12.88 -0.59 -9.01
C GLU A 67 -13.90 -1.02 -10.08
N LYS A 68 -15.13 -1.28 -9.65
CA LYS A 68 -16.27 -1.58 -10.53
C LYS A 68 -17.43 -0.65 -10.22
N SER A 69 -18.39 -1.13 -9.43
CA SER A 69 -19.60 -0.37 -9.10
C SER A 69 -19.36 0.70 -8.03
N GLU A 70 -18.50 0.42 -7.05
CA GLU A 70 -18.09 1.38 -6.03
C GLU A 70 -16.72 1.96 -6.35
N THR A 71 -16.51 3.24 -6.01
CA THR A 71 -15.20 3.89 -6.18
C THR A 71 -14.19 3.35 -5.18
N ILE A 72 -12.92 3.52 -5.49
CA ILE A 72 -11.86 3.05 -4.59
C ILE A 72 -11.90 3.71 -3.20
N GLU A 73 -12.39 4.95 -3.08
CA GLU A 73 -12.64 5.58 -1.79
C GLU A 73 -13.69 4.85 -0.95
N GLN A 74 -14.78 4.42 -1.58
CA GLN A 74 -15.86 3.72 -0.90
C GLN A 74 -15.38 2.35 -0.42
N ILE A 75 -14.69 1.61 -1.30
CA ILE A 75 -14.08 0.31 -1.00
C ILE A 75 -13.13 0.43 0.20
N MET A 76 -12.14 1.33 0.12
CA MET A 76 -11.15 1.49 1.19
C MET A 76 -11.74 2.05 2.49
N LYS A 77 -12.80 2.86 2.41
CA LYS A 77 -13.53 3.30 3.61
C LYS A 77 -14.19 2.11 4.30
N ARG A 78 -14.82 1.19 3.55
CA ARG A 78 -15.46 -0.02 4.11
C ARG A 78 -14.43 -0.93 4.78
N ILE A 79 -13.34 -1.24 4.08
CA ILE A 79 -12.25 -2.08 4.59
C ILE A 79 -11.66 -1.46 5.86
N GLY A 80 -11.18 -0.21 5.76
CA GLY A 80 -10.50 0.45 6.86
C GLY A 80 -11.38 0.64 8.09
N THR A 81 -12.66 1.00 7.92
CA THR A 81 -13.58 1.18 9.06
C THR A 81 -13.84 -0.13 9.78
N ARG A 82 -14.09 -1.23 9.06
CA ARG A 82 -14.34 -2.54 9.67
C ARG A 82 -13.13 -3.02 10.46
N TYR A 83 -11.94 -2.90 9.88
CA TYR A 83 -10.72 -3.35 10.52
C TYR A 83 -10.39 -2.53 11.76
N VAL A 84 -10.50 -1.20 11.70
CA VAL A 84 -10.27 -0.32 12.87
C VAL A 84 -11.22 -0.68 14.02
N ILE A 85 -12.48 -0.98 13.73
CA ILE A 85 -13.46 -1.38 14.77
C ILE A 85 -13.04 -2.70 15.42
N ARG A 86 -12.70 -3.72 14.62
CA ARG A 86 -12.27 -5.04 15.11
C ARG A 86 -10.98 -4.94 15.92
N TYR A 87 -9.97 -4.26 15.39
CA TYR A 87 -8.67 -4.02 16.02
C TYR A 87 -8.82 -3.26 17.35
N ASN A 88 -9.56 -2.14 17.36
CA ASN A 88 -9.77 -1.36 18.58
C ASN A 88 -10.51 -2.17 19.66
N ARG A 89 -11.47 -3.01 19.27
CA ARG A 89 -12.16 -3.91 20.20
C ARG A 89 -11.21 -4.95 20.79
N LYS A 90 -10.41 -5.62 19.95
CA LYS A 90 -9.44 -6.65 20.36
C LYS A 90 -8.41 -6.09 21.35
N TYR A 91 -7.79 -4.97 21.00
CA TYR A 91 -6.71 -4.36 21.79
C TYR A 91 -7.17 -3.33 22.82
N ARG A 92 -8.49 -3.19 23.03
CA ARG A 92 -9.10 -2.19 23.94
C ARG A 92 -8.58 -0.77 23.69
N ARG A 93 -8.40 -0.42 22.42
CA ARG A 93 -7.94 0.89 21.97
C ARG A 93 -9.12 1.79 21.58
N CYS A 94 -8.86 3.09 21.51
CA CYS A 94 -9.76 4.07 20.91
C CYS A 94 -8.99 4.95 19.92
N GLY A 95 -9.71 5.62 19.02
CA GLY A 95 -9.14 6.55 18.04
C GLY A 95 -8.69 5.89 16.73
N HIS A 96 -7.80 6.61 16.02
CA HIS A 96 -7.33 6.22 14.68
C HIS A 96 -6.27 5.12 14.73
N LEU A 97 -6.38 4.16 13.81
CA LEU A 97 -5.36 3.12 13.57
C LEU A 97 -4.39 3.50 12.44
N PHE A 98 -4.91 4.13 11.39
CA PHE A 98 -4.16 4.47 10.17
C PHE A 98 -3.69 5.91 10.17
N GLN A 99 -2.53 6.16 9.56
CA GLN A 99 -1.85 7.46 9.57
C GLN A 99 -2.61 8.56 8.83
N ASP A 100 -3.14 8.24 7.66
CA ASP A 100 -3.97 9.11 6.81
C ASP A 100 -4.90 8.20 6.02
N ARG A 101 -5.59 8.74 5.02
CA ARG A 101 -6.18 7.93 3.97
C ARG A 101 -5.12 7.06 3.30
N PHE A 102 -5.58 6.00 2.65
CA PHE A 102 -4.76 5.22 1.74
C PHE A 102 -4.10 6.11 0.66
N LYS A 103 -2.85 5.77 0.34
CA LYS A 103 -2.16 6.19 -0.89
C LYS A 103 -2.65 5.32 -2.04
N SER A 104 -2.68 5.89 -3.24
CA SER A 104 -3.07 5.17 -4.45
C SER A 104 -2.29 5.67 -5.65
N GLU A 105 -1.88 4.74 -6.49
CA GLU A 105 -1.27 4.98 -7.80
C GLU A 105 -2.11 4.29 -8.88
N ALA A 106 -2.33 4.98 -10.00
CA ALA A 106 -3.11 4.44 -11.11
C ALA A 106 -2.24 3.49 -11.94
N VAL A 107 -2.78 2.31 -12.25
CA VAL A 107 -2.11 1.27 -13.04
C VAL A 107 -2.78 1.22 -14.41
N GLU A 108 -2.15 1.76 -15.43
CA GLU A 108 -2.83 2.04 -16.72
C GLU A 108 -2.49 1.03 -17.83
N ASP A 109 -1.39 0.30 -17.71
CA ASP A 109 -0.93 -0.66 -18.71
C ASP A 109 -0.58 -2.02 -18.10
N ASP A 110 -0.64 -3.06 -18.93
CA ASP A 110 -0.49 -4.46 -18.52
C ASP A 110 0.94 -4.78 -18.04
N SER A 111 1.95 -4.14 -18.61
CA SER A 111 3.35 -4.33 -18.20
C SER A 111 3.56 -3.79 -16.80
N TYR A 112 3.05 -2.59 -16.54
CA TYR A 112 3.10 -1.97 -15.23
C TYR A 112 2.23 -2.70 -14.21
N PHE A 113 1.07 -3.24 -14.62
CA PHE A 113 0.26 -4.11 -13.79
C PHE A 113 1.06 -5.32 -13.27
N LEU A 114 1.75 -6.04 -14.16
CA LEU A 114 2.58 -7.18 -13.77
C LEU A 114 3.76 -6.76 -12.88
N THR A 115 4.33 -5.58 -13.14
CA THR A 115 5.40 -4.98 -12.33
C THR A 115 4.94 -4.73 -10.90
N VAL A 116 3.78 -4.10 -10.72
CA VAL A 116 3.18 -3.85 -9.41
C VAL A 116 2.81 -5.16 -8.70
N LEU A 117 2.24 -6.13 -9.42
CA LEU A 117 1.89 -7.43 -8.83
C LEU A 117 3.14 -8.15 -8.28
N ARG A 118 4.22 -8.21 -9.07
CA ARG A 118 5.51 -8.75 -8.62
C ARG A 118 6.06 -7.99 -7.44
N TYR A 119 6.02 -6.66 -7.49
CA TYR A 119 6.45 -5.82 -6.37
C TYR A 119 5.71 -6.18 -5.08
N ILE A 120 4.39 -6.36 -5.14
CA ILE A 120 3.56 -6.72 -3.97
C ILE A 120 4.00 -8.08 -3.40
N HIS A 121 4.21 -9.09 -4.24
CA HIS A 121 4.65 -10.41 -3.79
C HIS A 121 6.08 -10.42 -3.24
N GLN A 122 6.97 -9.62 -3.81
CA GLN A 122 8.37 -9.51 -3.38
C GLN A 122 8.58 -8.56 -2.19
N ASN A 123 7.57 -7.80 -1.76
CA ASN A 123 7.75 -6.81 -0.69
C ASN A 123 8.30 -7.42 0.62
N PRO A 124 7.82 -8.60 1.09
CA PRO A 124 8.40 -9.27 2.26
C PRO A 124 9.88 -9.66 2.08
N GLN A 125 10.28 -10.04 0.86
CA GLN A 125 11.67 -10.37 0.52
C GLN A 125 12.56 -9.12 0.60
N LYS A 126 12.09 -7.99 0.08
CA LYS A 126 12.84 -6.72 0.08
C LYS A 126 13.22 -6.25 1.48
N VAL A 127 12.35 -6.48 2.46
CA VAL A 127 12.61 -6.12 3.87
C VAL A 127 13.19 -7.28 4.71
N GLY A 128 13.53 -8.40 4.07
CA GLY A 128 14.20 -9.54 4.72
C GLY A 128 13.30 -10.43 5.59
N LEU A 129 11.97 -10.40 5.41
CA LEU A 129 11.03 -11.27 6.14
C LEU A 129 11.02 -12.70 5.58
N CYS A 130 11.37 -12.89 4.31
CA CYS A 130 11.50 -14.20 3.68
C CYS A 130 12.58 -14.17 2.59
N LYS A 131 12.98 -15.35 2.08
CA LYS A 131 13.91 -15.43 0.94
C LYS A 131 13.17 -15.42 -0.40
N GLU A 132 12.01 -16.06 -0.43
CA GLU A 132 11.17 -16.24 -1.61
C GLU A 132 9.72 -15.81 -1.31
N PRO A 133 8.96 -15.27 -2.28
CA PRO A 133 7.58 -14.83 -2.06
C PRO A 133 6.63 -15.90 -1.52
N ASP A 134 6.85 -17.18 -1.86
CA ASP A 134 6.01 -18.32 -1.45
C ASP A 134 6.16 -18.70 0.03
N GLN A 135 7.23 -18.24 0.69
CA GLN A 135 7.49 -18.48 2.11
C GLN A 135 6.73 -17.51 3.03
N TYR A 136 6.14 -16.44 2.48
CA TYR A 136 5.42 -15.46 3.27
C TYR A 136 3.90 -15.69 3.19
N PRO A 137 3.26 -16.12 4.29
CA PRO A 137 1.85 -16.56 4.25
C PRO A 137 0.85 -15.41 4.04
N TRP A 138 1.26 -14.17 4.31
CA TRP A 138 0.36 -13.00 4.31
C TRP A 138 0.40 -12.20 3.00
N ASN A 139 0.72 -12.87 1.89
CA ASN A 139 0.59 -12.31 0.55
C ASN A 139 -0.30 -13.19 -0.33
N SER A 140 -0.70 -12.66 -1.48
CA SER A 140 -1.54 -13.39 -2.43
C SER A 140 -0.80 -14.33 -3.36
N TYR A 141 0.52 -14.55 -3.20
CA TYR A 141 1.29 -15.40 -4.12
C TYR A 141 0.72 -16.82 -4.16
N GLN A 142 0.35 -17.36 -3.00
CA GLN A 142 -0.21 -18.72 -2.91
C GLN A 142 -1.58 -18.85 -3.58
N ASP A 143 -2.35 -17.76 -3.70
CA ASP A 143 -3.61 -17.75 -4.45
C ASP A 143 -3.34 -18.09 -5.93
N TYR A 144 -2.24 -17.59 -6.50
CA TYR A 144 -1.85 -17.87 -7.89
C TYR A 144 -1.37 -19.30 -8.12
N ILE A 145 -0.64 -19.87 -7.16
CA ILE A 145 -0.12 -21.24 -7.27
C ILE A 145 -1.25 -22.26 -7.09
N SER A 146 -2.09 -22.04 -6.08
CA SER A 146 -3.13 -23.01 -5.72
C SER A 146 -4.45 -22.80 -6.45
N LYS A 147 -4.64 -21.64 -7.10
CA LYS A 147 -5.92 -21.16 -7.65
C LYS A 147 -7.05 -21.19 -6.62
N LYS A 148 -6.70 -20.97 -5.35
CA LYS A 148 -7.61 -20.92 -4.22
C LYS A 148 -7.30 -19.67 -3.41
N GLY A 149 -8.34 -18.93 -3.03
CA GLY A 149 -8.18 -17.72 -2.24
C GLY A 149 -9.20 -16.66 -2.62
N ILE A 150 -8.88 -15.41 -2.32
CA ILE A 150 -9.78 -14.27 -2.57
C ILE A 150 -9.36 -13.43 -3.77
N THR A 151 -8.21 -13.74 -4.37
CA THR A 151 -7.61 -13.00 -5.50
C THR A 151 -8.17 -13.48 -6.86
N ASP A 152 -8.44 -12.55 -7.76
CA ASP A 152 -8.83 -12.81 -9.15
C ASP A 152 -7.58 -13.08 -10.00
N VAL A 153 -7.10 -14.32 -9.95
CA VAL A 153 -5.78 -14.69 -10.52
C VAL A 153 -5.79 -14.74 -12.05
N ASP A 154 -6.93 -15.02 -12.66
CA ASP A 154 -7.06 -15.28 -14.10
C ASP A 154 -6.51 -14.13 -14.94
N PHE A 155 -6.81 -12.89 -14.57
CA PHE A 155 -6.36 -11.71 -15.32
C PHE A 155 -4.83 -11.65 -15.46
N ALA A 156 -4.07 -11.88 -14.39
CA ALA A 156 -2.61 -11.84 -14.47
C ALA A 156 -2.05 -13.09 -15.14
N LEU A 157 -2.67 -14.26 -14.90
CA LEU A 157 -2.27 -15.53 -15.50
C LEU A 157 -2.48 -15.53 -17.02
N ASP A 158 -3.55 -14.92 -17.52
CA ASP A 158 -3.83 -14.76 -18.94
C ASP A 158 -2.80 -13.82 -19.62
N LEU A 159 -2.39 -12.75 -18.92
CA LEU A 159 -1.39 -11.80 -19.44
C LEU A 159 0.00 -12.43 -19.60
N ILE A 160 0.45 -13.21 -18.61
CA ILE A 160 1.82 -13.73 -18.57
C ILE A 160 1.97 -15.18 -19.02
N GLY A 161 0.88 -15.94 -18.93
CA GLY A 161 0.86 -17.39 -19.05
C GLY A 161 1.23 -18.10 -17.75
N GLU A 162 0.41 -19.07 -17.35
CA GLU A 162 0.58 -19.83 -16.09
C GLU A 162 2.00 -20.41 -15.93
N ASN A 163 2.55 -20.99 -16.99
CA ASN A 163 3.88 -21.62 -16.98
C ASN A 163 5.03 -20.63 -16.76
N ARG A 164 4.79 -19.33 -16.95
CA ARG A 164 5.80 -18.27 -16.78
C ARG A 164 5.64 -17.49 -15.48
N PHE A 165 4.51 -17.63 -14.80
CA PHE A 165 4.18 -16.87 -13.59
C PHE A 165 5.27 -16.98 -12.52
N VAL A 166 5.61 -18.21 -12.11
CA VAL A 166 6.63 -18.45 -11.07
C VAL A 166 7.98 -17.86 -11.46
N LYS A 167 8.39 -18.04 -12.72
CA LYS A 167 9.66 -17.49 -13.19
C LYS A 167 9.67 -15.96 -13.08
N PHE A 168 8.63 -15.30 -13.60
CA PHE A 168 8.54 -13.85 -13.61
C PHE A 168 8.48 -13.25 -12.20
N MET A 169 7.72 -13.87 -11.29
CA MET A 169 7.59 -13.37 -9.91
C MET A 169 8.88 -13.46 -9.10
N ASN A 170 9.83 -14.29 -9.52
CA ASN A 170 11.15 -14.44 -8.87
C ASN A 170 12.27 -13.71 -9.62
N GLU A 171 11.97 -13.01 -10.71
CA GLU A 171 12.95 -12.15 -11.39
C GLU A 171 13.27 -10.92 -10.53
N GLN A 172 14.54 -10.52 -10.49
CA GLN A 172 14.93 -9.28 -9.81
C GLN A 172 14.29 -8.08 -10.52
N SER A 173 13.67 -7.21 -9.74
CA SER A 173 13.06 -5.98 -10.19
C SER A 173 13.70 -4.79 -9.48
N SER A 174 14.16 -3.83 -10.26
CA SER A 174 14.61 -2.51 -9.80
C SER A 174 13.55 -1.44 -10.02
N ASP A 175 12.30 -1.83 -10.25
CA ASP A 175 11.23 -0.90 -10.64
C ASP A 175 10.80 -0.03 -9.47
N GLU A 176 10.71 1.27 -9.70
CA GLU A 176 10.15 2.24 -8.76
C GLU A 176 8.62 2.12 -8.78
N VAL A 177 8.07 1.56 -7.71
CA VAL A 177 6.63 1.42 -7.47
C VAL A 177 6.26 2.26 -6.25
N LEU A 178 5.01 2.72 -6.14
CA LEU A 178 4.55 3.46 -4.98
C LEU A 178 4.95 2.77 -3.67
N GLU A 179 5.61 3.53 -2.78
CA GLU A 179 5.99 3.12 -1.45
C GLU A 179 5.88 4.29 -0.44
N TYR A 180 5.94 4.00 0.86
CA TYR A 180 6.14 5.04 1.85
C TYR A 180 7.63 5.34 2.00
N ASP A 181 8.00 6.58 1.72
CA ASP A 181 9.29 7.16 2.07
C ASP A 181 9.65 6.93 3.56
N GLU A 182 10.64 6.06 3.82
CA GLU A 182 11.08 5.70 5.15
C GLU A 182 11.90 6.83 5.82
N GLU A 183 12.48 7.72 5.01
CA GLU A 183 13.51 8.68 5.42
C GLU A 183 13.02 10.13 5.51
N ARG A 184 11.73 10.36 5.75
CA ARG A 184 11.30 11.71 6.18
C ARG A 184 11.75 11.97 7.62
N THR A 185 13.04 12.17 7.82
CA THR A 185 13.59 12.80 9.01
C THR A 185 13.08 14.24 8.99
N ARG A 186 12.21 14.57 9.94
CA ARG A 186 11.80 15.97 10.13
C ARG A 186 13.05 16.73 10.56
N LEU A 187 13.63 17.51 9.65
CA LEU A 187 14.71 18.43 9.99
C LEU A 187 14.17 19.39 11.04
N THR A 188 14.89 19.50 12.16
CA THR A 188 14.66 20.59 13.11
C THR A 188 14.91 21.93 12.44
N ASP A 189 14.33 23.01 12.96
CA ASP A 189 14.54 24.36 12.41
C ASP A 189 16.04 24.71 12.32
N VAL A 190 16.86 24.19 13.25
CA VAL A 190 18.32 24.34 13.26
C VAL A 190 18.97 23.60 12.10
N GLN A 191 18.66 22.32 11.91
CA GLN A 191 19.20 21.52 10.80
C GLN A 191 18.73 22.04 9.44
N LEU A 192 17.50 22.54 9.36
CA LEU A 192 16.98 23.18 8.16
C LEU A 192 17.75 24.47 7.87
N CYS A 193 17.96 25.31 8.89
CA CYS A 193 18.77 26.53 8.82
C CYS A 193 20.19 26.29 8.34
N GLU A 194 20.86 25.26 8.87
CA GLU A 194 22.20 24.84 8.46
C GLU A 194 22.22 24.40 6.99
N LYS A 195 21.24 23.60 6.56
CA LYS A 195 21.14 23.08 5.19
C LYS A 195 20.88 24.18 4.15
N ILE A 196 20.10 25.21 4.49
CA ILE A 196 19.76 26.31 3.58
C ILE A 196 20.62 27.57 3.78
N GLY A 197 21.56 27.55 4.75
CA GLY A 197 22.49 28.65 5.01
C GLY A 197 21.85 29.91 5.59
N ILE A 198 20.73 29.79 6.34
CA ILE A 198 20.08 30.94 7.00
C ILE A 198 20.00 30.72 8.51
N SER A 199 19.93 31.80 9.29
CA SER A 199 19.71 31.70 10.74
C SER A 199 18.24 31.43 11.08
N THR A 200 17.98 30.81 12.23
CA THR A 200 16.61 30.58 12.75
C THR A 200 15.79 31.87 12.89
N ARG A 201 16.48 33.00 13.10
CA ARG A 201 15.90 34.36 13.15
C ARG A 201 15.47 34.89 11.78
N GLN A 202 16.09 34.42 10.71
CA GLN A 202 15.67 34.69 9.33
C GLN A 202 14.52 33.75 8.93
N LEU A 203 14.56 32.49 9.38
CA LEU A 203 13.54 31.48 9.10
C LEU A 203 12.15 31.88 9.63
N SER A 204 12.09 32.49 10.82
CA SER A 204 10.84 33.03 11.39
C SER A 204 10.28 34.27 10.67
N ARG A 205 11.06 34.89 9.78
CA ARG A 205 10.67 36.05 8.97
C ARG A 205 10.29 35.67 7.53
N VAL A 206 10.50 34.41 7.12
CA VAL A 206 10.12 33.93 5.78
C VAL A 206 8.63 33.63 5.75
N THR A 207 7.80 34.66 5.65
CA THR A 207 6.39 34.50 5.29
C THR A 207 6.29 34.29 3.78
N GLY A 208 5.95 33.08 3.34
CA GLY A 208 5.62 32.81 1.93
C GLY A 208 6.72 32.11 1.11
N ILE A 209 7.28 31.01 1.60
CA ILE A 209 8.09 30.11 0.76
C ILE A 209 7.23 29.61 -0.41
N PRO A 210 7.64 29.76 -1.68
CA PRO A 210 6.97 29.16 -2.82
C PRO A 210 6.98 27.63 -2.65
N ILE A 211 5.81 27.01 -2.81
CA ILE A 211 5.55 25.58 -2.57
C ILE A 211 6.59 24.65 -3.25
N ASN A 212 7.27 25.09 -4.30
CA ASN A 212 8.20 24.27 -5.08
C ASN A 212 9.64 24.20 -4.55
N THR A 213 10.00 24.93 -3.50
CA THR A 213 11.40 24.95 -3.00
C THR A 213 11.68 23.87 -1.95
N ILE A 214 10.67 23.39 -1.22
CA ILE A 214 10.86 22.44 -0.09
C ILE A 214 10.85 20.96 -0.55
N TRP A 215 10.37 20.66 -1.76
CA TRP A 215 10.12 19.29 -2.21
C TRP A 215 11.05 18.78 -3.32
N LYS A 216 12.22 19.41 -3.50
CA LYS A 216 13.27 18.93 -4.43
C LYS A 216 14.55 18.45 -3.72
N MET A 217 14.51 18.19 -2.41
CA MET A 217 15.63 17.68 -1.62
C MET A 217 15.21 16.65 -0.58
#